data_AF-A0A554VTW9-F1
#
_entry.id   AF-A0A554VTW9-F1
#
_cell.length_a   1.000
_cell.length_b   1.000
_cell.length_c   1.000
_cell.angle_alpha   90.00
_cell.angle_beta   90.00
_cell.angle_gamma   90.00
#
_symmetry.space_group_name_H-M   'P 1'
#
loop_
_entity.id
_entity.type
_entity.pdbx_description
1 polymer ?
#
loop_
_entity_poly.entity_id
_entity_poly.type
_entity_poly.pdbx_seq_one_letter_code
_entity_poly.pdbx_strand_id
1 'polypeptide(L)'
;MSRDESLPAATGAEPGPEPGGQYAPPQVAGSTLRSQVLELIDDVLTDTASDGKWARIQLRRLLAANPDEPERALLQHLITVTTTDLTDSLADDASPHEEMGRDSSAPSNPRHLPVSLDPRGYKRVRAVLGTRMLLTAFQPIRELPAGNVAGFEALARFVSRDGAGADSWFREAAAIGLGADLEIAALHSALSAAGEIPAHLFVAFNLSPATCTDPRVQALLGNGQVALDRIVIELAGSLVGAELDGLIRMLTPLRQRGLRLAVDGSGAGAASRDQILQLLPDIIKLDCSFIDGLMHPVEGRPAGMDVVELAKQIGAAVSAEGIESQAGLTAVTQAGIATGQGYLLGRPSVHPLDWSAWIAEAATADVAASTESGNPGPGVTH
;
A
#
# COMPACT_ATOMS: atom_id res chain seq x y z
N MET A 1 70.84 -29.55 -0.71
CA MET A 1 71.82 -30.24 0.15
C MET A 1 71.10 -30.52 1.46
N SER A 2 70.42 -31.66 1.57
CA SER A 2 70.83 -32.88 2.33
C SER A 2 69.81 -33.03 3.47
N ARG A 3 68.87 -33.99 3.43
CA ARG A 3 68.93 -35.45 3.66
C ARG A 3 68.77 -35.86 5.14
N ASP A 4 68.11 -37.01 5.28
CA ASP A 4 67.88 -37.94 6.42
C ASP A 4 66.82 -37.55 7.47
N GLU A 5 65.69 -38.26 7.62
CA GLU A 5 65.44 -39.70 7.94
C GLU A 5 65.93 -40.13 9.34
N SER A 6 64.99 -40.35 10.27
CA SER A 6 64.72 -41.68 10.89
C SER A 6 63.95 -41.59 12.22
N LEU A 7 62.91 -42.42 12.33
CA LEU A 7 62.11 -42.77 13.51
C LEU A 7 62.90 -43.63 14.54
N PRO A 8 62.33 -43.90 15.73
CA PRO A 8 61.67 -45.20 15.90
C PRO A 8 60.34 -45.19 16.68
N ALA A 9 59.62 -46.29 16.51
CA ALA A 9 58.28 -46.61 16.99
C ALA A 9 58.23 -47.16 18.43
N ALA A 10 57.07 -47.01 19.09
CA ALA A 10 56.58 -47.96 20.11
C ALA A 10 55.05 -47.83 20.29
N THR A 11 54.34 -48.75 19.63
CA THR A 11 53.16 -49.52 20.08
C THR A 11 52.36 -49.05 21.31
N GLY A 12 51.09 -48.71 21.08
CA GLY A 12 50.02 -48.69 22.07
C GLY A 12 48.68 -48.61 21.36
N ALA A 13 47.99 -49.75 21.24
CA ALA A 13 46.70 -49.87 20.58
C ALA A 13 45.57 -49.37 21.48
N GLU A 14 44.75 -48.45 20.97
CA GLU A 14 43.43 -48.08 21.51
C GLU A 14 42.42 -47.93 20.34
N PRO A 15 41.13 -48.21 20.57
CA PRO A 15 40.18 -48.57 19.52
C PRO A 15 39.73 -47.35 18.72
N GLY A 16 39.57 -47.54 17.40
CA GLY A 16 39.15 -46.49 16.48
C GLY A 16 37.70 -46.06 16.65
N PRO A 17 37.38 -44.76 16.48
CA PRO A 17 36.02 -44.31 16.25
C PRO A 17 35.69 -44.35 14.75
N GLU A 18 34.45 -44.71 14.46
CA GLU A 18 33.88 -44.92 13.12
C GLU A 18 33.93 -43.70 12.18
N PRO A 19 33.86 -43.90 10.85
CA PRO A 19 33.85 -42.82 9.87
C PRO A 19 32.43 -42.32 9.64
N GLY A 20 32.13 -41.09 10.04
CA GLY A 20 30.80 -40.52 9.74
C GLY A 20 30.52 -39.17 10.39
N GLY A 21 31.33 -38.15 10.10
CA GLY A 21 31.09 -36.78 10.54
C GLY A 21 31.04 -35.81 9.36
N GLN A 22 29.86 -35.66 8.74
CA GLN A 22 29.59 -34.53 7.86
C GLN A 22 29.57 -33.25 8.71
N TYR A 23 30.47 -32.32 8.41
CA TYR A 23 30.50 -31.00 9.03
C TYR A 23 29.31 -30.19 8.47
N ALA A 24 28.18 -30.21 9.17
CA ALA A 24 27.03 -29.36 8.86
C ALA A 24 27.29 -27.93 9.38
N PRO A 25 27.04 -26.87 8.59
CA PRO A 25 27.11 -25.50 9.09
C PRO A 25 26.00 -25.27 10.12
N PRO A 26 26.16 -24.30 11.05
CA PRO A 26 25.21 -24.08 12.13
C PRO A 26 23.84 -23.69 11.55
N GLN A 27 22.84 -24.55 11.77
CA GLN A 27 21.44 -24.21 11.55
C GLN A 27 21.05 -23.17 12.59
N VAL A 28 20.93 -21.92 12.14
CA VAL A 28 20.11 -20.93 12.85
C VAL A 28 18.69 -21.47 12.79
N ALA A 29 18.15 -21.88 13.94
CA ALA A 29 16.77 -22.32 14.07
C ALA A 29 15.85 -21.12 13.79
N GLY A 30 15.57 -20.86 12.51
CA GLY A 30 14.48 -20.00 12.10
C GLY A 30 13.18 -20.68 12.49
N SER A 31 12.37 -20.04 13.32
CA SER A 31 11.03 -20.54 13.64
C SER A 31 10.26 -20.74 12.33
N THR A 32 9.71 -21.94 12.15
CA THR A 32 8.89 -22.21 10.96
C THR A 32 7.66 -21.31 10.96
N LEU A 33 7.13 -20.96 9.79
CA LEU A 33 5.89 -20.17 9.67
C LEU A 33 4.76 -20.74 10.53
N ARG A 34 4.66 -22.07 10.59
CA ARG A 34 3.70 -22.80 11.42
C ARG A 34 3.92 -22.56 12.92
N SER A 35 5.17 -22.55 13.39
CA SER A 35 5.48 -22.23 14.80
C SER A 35 5.06 -20.82 15.17
N GLN A 36 5.32 -19.84 14.29
CA GLN A 36 4.95 -18.44 14.51
C GLN A 36 3.43 -18.23 14.50
N VAL A 37 2.73 -18.93 13.59
CA VAL A 37 1.26 -18.93 13.54
C VAL A 37 0.66 -19.52 14.81
N LEU A 38 1.25 -20.61 15.33
CA LEU A 38 0.77 -21.24 16.57
C LEU A 38 1.01 -20.34 17.79
N GLU A 39 2.12 -19.61 17.86
CA GLU A 39 2.37 -18.59 18.88
C GLU A 39 1.30 -17.48 18.82
N LEU A 40 1.01 -16.95 17.63
CA LEU A 40 -0.03 -15.94 17.43
C LEU A 40 -1.43 -16.45 17.85
N ILE A 41 -1.75 -17.70 17.54
CA ILE A 41 -3.02 -18.32 17.94
C ILE A 41 -3.09 -18.47 19.45
N ASP A 42 -2.03 -18.95 20.11
CA ASP A 42 -1.99 -19.13 21.56
C ASP A 42 -2.12 -17.80 22.30
N ASP A 43 -1.44 -16.76 21.82
CA ASP A 43 -1.55 -15.38 22.33
C ASP A 43 -2.99 -14.86 22.26
N VAL A 44 -3.70 -15.11 21.15
CA VAL A 44 -5.11 -14.70 21.01
C VAL A 44 -6.03 -15.52 21.94
N LEU A 45 -5.79 -16.82 22.11
CA LEU A 45 -6.69 -17.71 22.85
C LEU A 45 -6.54 -17.66 24.38
N THR A 46 -5.35 -17.31 24.87
CA THR A 46 -5.02 -17.19 26.30
C THR A 46 -5.37 -15.83 26.89
N ASP A 47 -5.71 -14.85 26.06
CA ASP A 47 -6.14 -13.52 26.49
C ASP A 47 -7.44 -13.55 27.33
N THR A 48 -7.40 -12.89 28.47
CA THR A 48 -8.50 -12.79 29.45
C THR A 48 -9.31 -11.50 29.34
N ALA A 49 -8.94 -10.55 28.46
CA ALA A 49 -9.64 -9.27 28.31
C ALA A 49 -11.07 -9.45 27.77
N SER A 50 -12.03 -8.70 28.32
CA SER A 50 -13.47 -8.92 28.07
C SER A 50 -13.94 -8.51 26.66
N ASP A 51 -13.26 -7.55 26.05
CA ASP A 51 -13.48 -7.01 24.70
C ASP A 51 -13.13 -8.03 23.60
N GLY A 52 -12.11 -8.86 23.78
CA GLY A 52 -11.70 -9.90 22.83
C GLY A 52 -12.56 -11.19 22.85
N LYS A 53 -13.65 -11.24 23.62
CA LYS A 53 -14.43 -12.49 23.83
C LYS A 53 -15.01 -13.06 22.54
N TRP A 54 -15.51 -12.19 21.65
CA TRP A 54 -16.05 -12.61 20.36
C TRP A 54 -14.97 -13.20 19.44
N ALA A 55 -13.84 -12.50 19.32
CA ALA A 55 -12.70 -12.95 18.51
C ALA A 55 -12.18 -14.32 18.94
N ARG A 56 -12.06 -14.56 20.26
CA ARG A 56 -11.67 -15.87 20.81
C ARG A 56 -12.69 -16.97 20.53
N ILE A 57 -13.99 -16.68 20.65
CA ILE A 57 -15.04 -17.66 20.32
C ILE A 57 -15.00 -18.01 18.83
N GLN A 58 -14.78 -17.02 17.96
CA GLN A 58 -14.70 -17.22 16.53
C GLN A 58 -13.44 -17.99 16.12
N LEU A 59 -12.26 -17.60 16.62
CA LEU A 59 -11.02 -18.31 16.33
C LEU A 59 -11.08 -19.76 16.82
N ARG A 60 -11.66 -20.02 18.00
CA ARG A 60 -11.91 -21.40 18.49
C ARG A 60 -12.81 -22.20 17.55
N ARG A 61 -13.84 -21.58 16.97
CA ARG A 61 -14.72 -22.24 15.98
C ARG A 61 -13.98 -22.54 14.69
N LEU A 62 -13.18 -21.61 14.17
CA LEU A 62 -12.42 -21.78 12.93
C LEU A 62 -11.32 -22.84 13.07
N LEU A 63 -10.64 -22.89 14.23
CA LEU A 63 -9.68 -23.94 14.55
C LEU A 63 -10.35 -25.30 14.72
N ALA A 64 -11.54 -25.37 15.32
CA ALA A 64 -12.30 -26.62 15.43
C ALA A 64 -12.79 -27.14 14.06
N ALA A 65 -13.09 -26.24 13.12
CA ALA A 65 -13.49 -26.59 11.76
C ALA A 65 -12.29 -26.98 10.86
N ASN A 66 -11.07 -26.56 11.21
CA ASN A 66 -9.85 -26.80 10.42
C ASN A 66 -8.67 -27.20 11.34
N PRO A 67 -8.71 -28.38 12.00
CA PRO A 67 -7.75 -28.75 13.04
C PRO A 67 -6.32 -28.94 12.53
N ASP A 68 -6.14 -29.27 11.26
CA ASP A 68 -4.83 -29.56 10.66
C ASP A 68 -4.18 -28.34 9.97
N GLU A 69 -4.93 -27.24 9.83
CA GLU A 69 -4.55 -26.00 9.11
C GLU A 69 -4.74 -24.73 9.97
N PRO A 70 -3.95 -24.57 11.06
CA PRO A 70 -4.04 -23.41 11.95
C PRO A 70 -3.75 -22.08 11.23
N GLU A 71 -2.90 -22.10 10.19
CA GLU A 71 -2.57 -20.94 9.36
C GLU A 71 -3.82 -20.43 8.62
N ARG A 72 -4.64 -21.34 8.10
CA ARG A 72 -5.89 -21.03 7.40
C ARG A 72 -6.95 -20.52 8.36
N ALA A 73 -7.05 -21.11 9.55
CA ALA A 73 -7.98 -20.67 10.59
C ALA A 73 -7.63 -19.25 11.09
N LEU A 74 -6.35 -18.97 11.31
CA LEU A 74 -5.88 -17.64 11.68
C LEU A 74 -6.12 -16.63 10.54
N LEU A 75 -5.80 -17.00 9.30
CA LEU A 75 -6.04 -16.13 8.14
C LEU A 75 -7.53 -15.80 7.96
N GLN A 76 -8.42 -16.79 8.10
CA GLN A 76 -9.86 -16.58 7.98
C GLN A 76 -10.44 -15.77 9.15
N HIS A 77 -9.86 -15.94 10.35
CA HIS A 77 -10.17 -15.09 11.49
C HIS A 77 -9.78 -13.64 11.22
N LEU A 78 -8.58 -13.40 10.70
CA LEU A 78 -8.10 -12.07 10.31
C LEU A 78 -9.01 -11.43 9.27
N ILE A 79 -9.40 -12.18 8.21
CA ILE A 79 -10.33 -11.70 7.18
C ILE A 79 -11.67 -11.26 7.79
N THR A 80 -12.26 -12.08 8.67
CA THR A 80 -13.60 -11.82 9.19
C THR A 80 -13.63 -10.59 10.10
N VAL A 81 -12.61 -10.42 10.96
CA VAL A 81 -12.46 -9.23 11.81
C VAL A 81 -12.27 -7.97 10.95
N THR A 82 -11.59 -8.07 9.81
CA THR A 82 -11.34 -6.94 8.90
C THR A 82 -12.49 -6.58 7.96
N THR A 83 -13.52 -7.43 7.84
CA THR A 83 -14.66 -7.19 6.92
C THR A 83 -15.88 -6.51 7.57
N THR A 84 -15.96 -6.44 8.90
CA THR A 84 -17.10 -5.84 9.60
C THR A 84 -17.02 -4.31 9.66
N ASP A 85 -15.85 -3.72 9.41
CA ASP A 85 -15.60 -2.26 9.54
C ASP A 85 -16.04 -1.38 8.36
N LEU A 86 -16.42 -1.96 7.21
CA LEU A 86 -16.93 -1.14 6.08
C LEU A 86 -18.41 -0.78 6.24
N THR A 87 -19.14 -1.44 7.14
CA THR A 87 -20.58 -1.18 7.36
C THR A 87 -20.86 -0.21 8.52
N ASP A 88 -19.99 -0.12 9.53
CA ASP A 88 -20.25 0.71 10.72
C ASP A 88 -19.88 2.19 10.54
N SER A 89 -18.97 2.54 9.61
CA SER A 89 -18.65 3.95 9.32
C SER A 89 -19.71 4.70 8.49
N LEU A 90 -20.75 4.01 8.02
CA LEU A 90 -21.85 4.61 7.23
C LEU A 90 -23.19 4.66 7.99
N ALA A 91 -23.25 4.15 9.23
CA ALA A 91 -24.48 4.04 10.00
C ALA A 91 -24.70 5.17 11.03
N ASP A 92 -23.71 6.02 11.28
CA ASP A 92 -23.75 7.00 12.39
C ASP A 92 -24.29 8.39 11.99
N ASP A 93 -24.68 8.61 10.73
CA ASP A 93 -25.06 9.94 10.22
C ASP A 93 -26.56 10.11 9.89
N ALA A 94 -27.43 9.27 10.49
CA ALA A 94 -28.87 9.36 10.28
C ALA A 94 -29.65 9.29 11.60
N SER A 95 -29.69 10.41 12.35
CA SER A 95 -30.77 10.71 13.29
C SER A 95 -30.95 12.23 13.47
N PRO A 96 -32.20 12.73 13.58
CA PRO A 96 -32.52 14.15 13.46
C PRO A 96 -32.37 14.87 14.80
N HIS A 97 -31.59 15.96 14.84
CA HIS A 97 -31.53 16.84 16.01
C HIS A 97 -32.09 18.24 15.71
N GLU A 98 -33.08 18.58 16.54
CA GLU A 98 -33.70 19.89 16.72
C GLU A 98 -32.69 20.98 17.13
N GLU A 99 -32.98 22.21 16.72
CA GLU A 99 -32.24 23.43 17.01
C GLU A 99 -32.04 23.70 18.50
N MET A 100 -30.80 24.03 18.91
CA MET A 100 -30.51 25.21 19.75
C MET A 100 -29.00 25.48 19.87
N GLY A 101 -28.59 26.73 19.65
CA GLY A 101 -27.39 27.30 20.29
C GLY A 101 -26.09 27.27 19.49
N ARG A 102 -25.77 28.41 18.88
CA ARG A 102 -24.45 28.74 18.30
C ARG A 102 -23.31 28.54 19.31
N ASP A 103 -22.30 27.77 18.94
CA ASP A 103 -20.92 28.25 18.98
C ASP A 103 -20.08 27.57 17.89
N SER A 104 -19.47 28.39 17.06
CA SER A 104 -18.76 28.01 15.83
C SER A 104 -17.34 27.54 16.13
N SER A 105 -17.00 26.30 15.76
CA SER A 105 -15.60 25.89 15.58
C SER A 105 -15.47 24.97 14.35
N ALA A 106 -14.75 25.48 13.35
CA ALA A 106 -14.34 24.76 12.15
C ALA A 106 -13.17 23.80 12.47
N PRO A 107 -12.99 22.69 11.71
CA PRO A 107 -11.86 21.80 11.89
C PRO A 107 -10.56 22.54 11.56
N SER A 108 -9.64 22.55 12.52
CA SER A 108 -8.39 23.34 12.47
C SER A 108 -7.24 22.49 11.95
N ASN A 109 -6.49 23.05 11.00
CA ASN A 109 -5.20 22.60 10.46
C ASN A 109 -4.21 22.15 11.57
N PRO A 110 -3.34 21.14 11.33
CA PRO A 110 -2.45 20.60 12.35
C PRO A 110 -1.27 21.55 12.61
N ARG A 111 -1.42 22.47 13.56
CA ARG A 111 -0.28 23.09 14.22
C ARG A 111 0.26 22.12 15.27
N HIS A 112 1.55 21.80 15.17
CA HIS A 112 2.40 21.18 16.20
C HIS A 112 1.65 20.83 17.50
N LEU A 113 1.07 19.63 17.56
CA LEU A 113 0.64 19.10 18.85
C LEU A 113 1.89 18.74 19.66
N PRO A 114 1.89 19.01 20.97
CA PRO A 114 2.97 18.54 21.84
C PRO A 114 3.03 17.01 21.77
N VAL A 115 4.23 16.47 21.56
CA VAL A 115 4.51 15.03 21.60
C VAL A 115 3.97 14.48 22.92
N SER A 116 2.85 13.76 22.86
CA SER A 116 2.37 13.00 23.99
C SER A 116 3.14 11.70 24.00
N LEU A 117 3.98 11.50 25.02
CA LEU A 117 4.66 10.23 25.26
C LEU A 117 3.61 9.22 25.76
N ASP A 118 2.70 8.75 24.91
CA ASP A 118 1.88 7.58 25.22
C ASP A 118 2.77 6.33 25.17
N PRO A 119 3.11 5.71 26.31
CA PRO A 119 4.03 4.58 26.33
C PRO A 119 3.42 3.33 25.68
N ARG A 120 2.08 3.27 25.54
CA ARG A 120 1.39 2.14 24.90
C ARG A 120 1.46 2.24 23.39
N GLY A 121 1.11 3.38 22.79
CA GLY A 121 1.26 3.62 21.36
C GLY A 121 2.71 3.51 20.89
N TYR A 122 3.66 4.05 21.67
CA TYR A 122 5.09 3.92 21.37
C TYR A 122 5.57 2.46 21.32
N LYS A 123 5.18 1.62 22.29
CA LYS A 123 5.53 0.19 22.27
C LYS A 123 4.90 -0.53 21.09
N ARG A 124 3.66 -0.19 20.71
CA ARG A 124 2.91 -0.83 19.63
C ARG A 124 3.50 -0.52 18.26
N VAL A 125 3.76 0.77 17.97
CA VAL A 125 4.40 1.20 16.72
C VAL A 125 5.81 0.62 16.63
N ARG A 126 6.58 0.62 17.73
CA ARG A 126 7.90 -0.04 17.75
C ARG A 126 7.85 -1.55 17.55
N ALA A 127 6.78 -2.21 17.99
CA ALA A 127 6.59 -3.63 17.73
C ALA A 127 6.45 -3.87 16.21
N VAL A 128 5.59 -3.10 15.53
CA VAL A 128 5.41 -3.17 14.06
C VAL A 128 6.72 -2.87 13.32
N LEU A 129 7.50 -1.88 13.77
CA LEU A 129 8.82 -1.59 13.18
C LEU A 129 9.83 -2.74 13.34
N GLY A 130 9.62 -3.63 14.32
CA GLY A 130 10.48 -4.78 14.61
C GLY A 130 9.92 -6.13 14.17
N THR A 131 8.68 -6.22 13.69
CA THR A 131 7.98 -7.47 13.37
C THR A 131 7.30 -7.42 11.99
N ARG A 132 6.97 -8.57 11.39
CA ARG A 132 6.27 -8.67 10.09
C ARG A 132 4.76 -8.31 10.18
N MET A 133 4.40 -7.33 11.00
CA MET A 133 3.01 -6.90 11.23
C MET A 133 2.54 -5.78 10.29
N LEU A 134 3.39 -5.41 9.34
CA LEU A 134 3.11 -4.49 8.24
C LEU A 134 3.14 -5.28 6.94
N LEU A 135 2.05 -5.20 6.19
CA LEU A 135 1.87 -5.80 4.87
C LEU A 135 1.58 -4.71 3.83
N THR A 136 1.82 -5.04 2.56
CA THR A 136 1.47 -4.17 1.43
C THR A 136 0.34 -4.82 0.65
N ALA A 137 -0.76 -4.09 0.51
CA ALA A 137 -1.79 -4.40 -0.47
C ALA A 137 -1.56 -3.57 -1.73
N PHE A 138 -1.75 -4.17 -2.91
CA PHE A 138 -1.79 -3.42 -4.17
C PHE A 138 -3.24 -3.25 -4.63
N GLN A 139 -3.58 -2.04 -5.07
CA GLN A 139 -4.82 -1.75 -5.76
C GLN A 139 -4.53 -1.41 -7.24
N PRO A 140 -5.22 -2.02 -8.22
CA PRO A 140 -4.95 -1.74 -9.62
C PRO A 140 -5.46 -0.36 -10.02
N ILE A 141 -4.60 0.36 -10.75
CA ILE A 141 -4.97 1.56 -11.51
C ILE A 141 -5.13 1.11 -12.96
N ARG A 142 -6.32 1.30 -13.52
CA ARG A 142 -6.67 0.85 -14.87
C ARG A 142 -6.82 2.01 -15.81
N GLU A 143 -6.50 1.78 -17.08
CA GLU A 143 -6.95 2.63 -18.17
C GLU A 143 -8.48 2.53 -18.30
N LEU A 144 -9.17 3.64 -18.54
CA LEU A 144 -10.63 3.69 -18.59
C LEU A 144 -11.14 3.65 -20.03
N PRO A 145 -12.33 3.04 -20.28
CA PRO A 145 -13.31 2.58 -19.28
C PRO A 145 -13.01 1.24 -18.60
N ALA A 146 -12.21 0.34 -19.15
CA ALA A 146 -11.85 -0.92 -18.48
C ALA A 146 -10.59 -1.58 -19.07
N GLY A 147 -9.68 -0.76 -19.60
CA GLY A 147 -8.48 -1.19 -20.29
C GLY A 147 -7.47 -1.90 -19.38
N ASN A 148 -6.24 -1.97 -19.89
CA ASN A 148 -5.15 -2.67 -19.22
C ASN A 148 -4.81 -2.02 -17.88
N VAL A 149 -4.20 -2.80 -16.99
CA VAL A 149 -3.60 -2.26 -15.76
C VAL A 149 -2.47 -1.32 -16.19
N ALA A 150 -2.54 -0.05 -15.78
CA ALA A 150 -1.49 0.94 -16.03
C ALA A 150 -0.44 0.91 -14.91
N GLY A 151 -0.88 0.60 -13.69
CA GLY A 151 -0.01 0.52 -12.51
C GLY A 151 -0.78 0.08 -11.27
N PHE A 152 -0.12 0.19 -10.12
CA PHE A 152 -0.69 -0.16 -8.83
C PHE A 152 -0.46 0.94 -7.82
N GLU A 153 -1.41 1.15 -6.90
CA GLU A 153 -1.14 1.88 -5.67
C GLU A 153 -0.78 0.91 -4.55
N ALA A 154 0.32 1.19 -3.86
CA ALA A 154 0.78 0.44 -2.70
C ALA A 154 0.16 1.00 -1.41
N LEU A 155 -0.65 0.19 -0.75
CA LEU A 155 -1.41 0.56 0.43
C LEU A 155 -0.93 -0.24 1.65
N ALA A 156 -0.53 0.46 2.70
CA ALA A 156 -0.11 -0.18 3.95
C ALA A 156 -1.30 -0.89 4.62
N ARG A 157 -1.06 -2.10 5.12
CA ARG A 157 -2.01 -2.88 5.92
C ARG A 157 -1.32 -3.32 7.20
N PHE A 158 -1.94 -2.98 8.33
CA PHE A 158 -1.42 -3.32 9.65
C PHE A 158 -2.20 -4.50 10.21
N VAL A 159 -1.49 -5.52 10.67
CA VAL A 159 -2.11 -6.62 11.40
C VAL A 159 -2.30 -6.16 12.85
N SER A 160 -3.50 -5.71 13.23
CA SER A 160 -3.79 -5.20 14.58
C SER A 160 -4.96 -5.93 15.25
N ARG A 161 -4.95 -5.93 16.59
CA ARG A 161 -5.96 -6.56 17.45
C ARG A 161 -7.30 -5.83 17.47
N ASP A 162 -7.29 -4.55 17.11
CA ASP A 162 -8.40 -3.59 17.20
C ASP A 162 -9.00 -3.23 15.84
N GLY A 163 -8.53 -3.84 14.74
CA GLY A 163 -9.03 -3.55 13.38
C GLY A 163 -8.64 -2.16 12.85
N ALA A 164 -7.81 -1.42 13.57
CA ALA A 164 -7.47 -0.04 13.23
C ALA A 164 -6.90 0.08 11.80
N GLY A 165 -7.56 0.92 10.98
CA GLY A 165 -7.13 1.25 9.63
C GLY A 165 -5.78 1.96 9.58
N ALA A 166 -5.16 1.95 8.40
CA ALA A 166 -3.82 2.51 8.19
C ALA A 166 -3.70 3.97 8.62
N ASP A 167 -4.71 4.79 8.35
CA ASP A 167 -4.74 6.21 8.74
C ASP A 167 -4.69 6.41 10.26
N SER A 168 -5.25 5.48 11.03
CA SER A 168 -5.17 5.52 12.50
C SER A 168 -3.73 5.30 12.95
N TRP A 169 -3.04 4.31 12.36
CA TRP A 169 -1.64 4.00 12.68
C TRP A 169 -0.69 5.13 12.30
N PHE A 170 -0.84 5.73 11.12
CA PHE A 170 -0.01 6.85 10.72
C PHE A 170 -0.26 8.09 11.60
N ARG A 171 -1.52 8.39 11.96
CA ARG A 171 -1.84 9.47 12.90
C ARG A 171 -1.27 9.22 14.29
N GLU A 172 -1.41 8.00 14.82
CA GLU A 172 -0.85 7.63 16.12
C GLU A 172 0.68 7.75 16.12
N ALA A 173 1.34 7.20 15.10
CA ALA A 173 2.79 7.29 14.93
C ALA A 173 3.27 8.76 14.82
N ALA A 174 2.58 9.59 14.06
CA ALA A 174 2.89 11.02 13.96
C ALA A 174 2.76 11.73 15.33
N ALA A 175 1.70 11.45 16.09
CA ALA A 175 1.46 12.05 17.40
C ALA A 175 2.54 11.72 18.45
N ILE A 176 3.21 10.58 18.30
CA ILE A 176 4.29 10.11 19.19
C ILE A 176 5.70 10.33 18.62
N GLY A 177 5.82 11.00 17.46
CA GLY A 177 7.10 11.32 16.83
C GLY A 177 7.77 10.16 16.06
N LEU A 178 7.03 9.11 15.74
CA LEU A 178 7.47 7.95 14.93
C LEU A 178 6.86 7.93 13.51
N GLY A 179 6.21 9.01 13.08
CA GLY A 179 5.52 9.08 11.78
C GLY A 179 6.43 8.76 10.59
N ALA A 180 7.58 9.44 10.48
CA ALA A 180 8.55 9.20 9.41
C ALA A 180 9.13 7.78 9.45
N ASP A 181 9.38 7.23 10.64
CA ASP A 181 9.88 5.86 10.78
C ASP A 181 8.87 4.83 10.27
N LEU A 182 7.58 5.03 10.55
CA LEU A 182 6.51 4.15 10.09
C LEU A 182 6.30 4.25 8.58
N GLU A 183 6.30 5.46 8.02
CA GLU A 183 6.21 5.67 6.58
C GLU A 183 7.40 5.04 5.83
N ILE A 184 8.62 5.17 6.36
CA ILE A 184 9.81 4.55 5.77
C ILE A 184 9.74 3.02 5.85
N ALA A 185 9.23 2.45 6.94
CA ALA A 185 9.00 1.02 7.04
C ALA A 185 7.95 0.54 6.03
N ALA A 186 6.86 1.29 5.86
CA ALA A 186 5.82 1.01 4.86
C ALA A 186 6.37 1.09 3.44
N LEU A 187 7.15 2.12 3.13
CA LEU A 187 7.84 2.27 1.85
C LEU A 187 8.78 1.09 1.58
N HIS A 188 9.59 0.69 2.56
CA HIS A 188 10.48 -0.46 2.41
C HIS A 188 9.72 -1.76 2.15
N SER A 189 8.65 -2.03 2.90
CA SER A 189 7.75 -3.17 2.67
C SER A 189 7.18 -3.14 1.26
N ALA A 190 6.67 -1.98 0.84
CA ALA A 190 6.02 -1.81 -0.45
C ALA A 190 7.01 -1.95 -1.62
N LEU A 191 8.21 -1.38 -1.52
CA LEU A 191 9.27 -1.54 -2.52
C LEU A 191 9.71 -3.00 -2.66
N SER A 192 9.78 -3.74 -1.54
CA SER A 192 10.07 -5.17 -1.57
C SER A 192 8.97 -5.96 -2.28
N ALA A 193 7.70 -5.69 -1.98
CA ALA A 193 6.57 -6.35 -2.64
C ALA A 193 6.45 -5.97 -4.13
N ALA A 194 6.78 -4.73 -4.47
CA ALA A 194 6.75 -4.22 -5.84
C ALA A 194 7.76 -4.90 -6.78
N GLY A 195 8.74 -5.63 -6.24
CA GLY A 195 9.65 -6.47 -7.03
C GLY A 195 8.92 -7.58 -7.81
N GLU A 196 7.73 -7.99 -7.39
CA GLU A 196 6.90 -8.98 -8.09
C GLU A 196 6.05 -8.35 -9.20
N ILE A 197 5.95 -7.02 -9.25
CA ILE A 197 5.14 -6.30 -10.25
C ILE A 197 5.93 -6.14 -11.57
N PRO A 198 5.35 -6.52 -12.73
CA PRO A 198 6.02 -6.44 -14.03
C PRO A 198 6.63 -5.09 -14.38
N ALA A 199 7.81 -5.10 -15.00
CA ALA A 199 8.62 -3.91 -15.27
C ALA A 199 7.95 -2.79 -16.09
N HIS A 200 6.91 -3.11 -16.87
CA HIS A 200 6.18 -2.13 -17.67
C HIS A 200 5.11 -1.35 -16.88
N LEU A 201 4.77 -1.81 -15.67
CA LEU A 201 3.77 -1.20 -14.80
C LEU A 201 4.43 -0.29 -13.76
N PHE A 202 3.80 0.85 -13.50
CA PHE A 202 4.24 1.74 -12.43
C PHE A 202 3.67 1.33 -11.08
N VAL A 203 4.29 1.79 -10.00
CA VAL A 203 3.80 1.61 -8.63
C VAL A 203 3.81 2.95 -7.91
N ALA A 204 2.67 3.35 -7.36
CA ALA A 204 2.48 4.54 -6.56
C ALA A 204 2.66 4.23 -5.07
N PHE A 205 3.38 5.11 -4.36
CA PHE A 205 3.65 4.99 -2.93
C PHE A 205 3.27 6.30 -2.23
N ASN A 206 2.46 6.16 -1.18
CA ASN A 206 2.07 7.28 -0.33
C ASN A 206 3.22 7.68 0.59
N LEU A 207 3.61 8.95 0.54
CA LEU A 207 4.58 9.54 1.47
C LEU A 207 4.18 10.96 1.85
N SER A 208 4.36 11.30 3.13
CA SER A 208 4.25 12.69 3.53
C SER A 208 5.41 13.51 2.97
N PRO A 209 5.19 14.82 2.72
CA PRO A 209 6.25 15.74 2.33
C PRO A 209 7.45 15.74 3.29
N ALA A 210 7.19 15.66 4.59
CA ALA A 210 8.23 15.62 5.61
C ALA A 210 9.12 14.38 5.43
N THR A 211 8.53 13.20 5.27
CA THR A 211 9.27 11.96 5.06
C THR A 211 10.04 11.94 3.74
N CYS A 212 9.52 12.55 2.68
CA CYS A 212 10.22 12.65 1.39
C CYS A 212 11.60 13.35 1.49
N THR A 213 11.78 14.21 2.49
CA THR A 213 13.06 14.91 2.75
C THR A 213 14.04 14.08 3.60
N ASP A 214 13.63 12.94 4.15
CA ASP A 214 14.48 12.06 4.94
C ASP A 214 15.54 11.37 4.05
N PRO A 215 16.84 11.44 4.39
CA PRO A 215 17.91 10.79 3.63
C PRO A 215 17.73 9.28 3.44
N ARG A 216 17.03 8.60 4.35
CA ARG A 216 16.74 7.17 4.25
C ARG A 216 15.81 6.89 3.06
N VAL A 217 14.83 7.75 2.79
CA VAL A 217 13.96 7.63 1.60
C VAL A 217 14.77 7.76 0.33
N GLN A 218 15.68 8.74 0.27
CA GLN A 218 16.57 8.94 -0.86
C GLN A 218 17.45 7.70 -1.13
N ALA A 219 17.96 7.07 -0.07
CA ALA A 219 18.73 5.84 -0.17
C ALA A 219 17.89 4.63 -0.64
N LEU A 220 16.66 4.50 -0.14
CA LEU A 220 15.72 3.44 -0.53
C LEU A 220 15.31 3.55 -1.99
N LEU A 221 14.91 4.74 -2.44
CA LEU A 221 14.52 4.99 -3.83
C LEU A 221 15.72 4.94 -4.78
N GLY A 222 16.89 5.42 -4.32
CA GLY A 222 18.09 5.50 -5.15
C GLY A 222 18.78 4.17 -5.44
N ASN A 223 18.68 3.21 -4.52
CA ASN A 223 19.35 1.90 -4.57
C ASN A 223 18.38 0.70 -4.60
N GLY A 224 17.07 0.96 -4.73
CA GLY A 224 16.04 -0.06 -4.71
C GLY A 224 16.05 -0.99 -5.93
N GLN A 225 15.33 -2.10 -5.82
CA GLN A 225 15.16 -3.06 -6.92
C GLN A 225 14.14 -2.60 -7.97
N VAL A 226 13.30 -1.62 -7.62
CA VAL A 226 12.32 -1.01 -8.53
C VAL A 226 12.99 0.17 -9.23
N ALA A 227 12.95 0.17 -10.56
CA ALA A 227 13.48 1.27 -11.36
C ALA A 227 12.73 2.59 -11.06
N LEU A 228 13.45 3.69 -10.91
CA LEU A 228 12.89 4.98 -10.48
C LEU A 228 11.80 5.52 -11.42
N ASP A 229 11.92 5.27 -12.72
CA ASP A 229 10.92 5.66 -13.73
C ASP A 229 9.57 4.95 -13.58
N ARG A 230 9.55 3.82 -12.85
CA ARG A 230 8.33 3.10 -12.46
C ARG A 230 7.72 3.61 -11.16
N ILE A 231 8.43 4.43 -10.39
CA ILE A 231 7.97 4.86 -9.08
C ILE A 231 7.21 6.18 -9.23
N VAL A 232 6.00 6.21 -8.69
CA VAL A 232 5.22 7.42 -8.46
C VAL A 232 5.19 7.66 -6.95
N ILE A 233 5.59 8.84 -6.48
CA ILE A 233 5.34 9.24 -5.09
C ILE A 233 4.07 10.08 -5.05
N GLU A 234 3.11 9.60 -4.27
CA GLU A 234 1.89 10.31 -3.96
C GLU A 234 2.10 11.16 -2.72
N LEU A 235 2.05 12.48 -2.90
CA LEU A 235 2.27 13.44 -1.84
C LEU A 235 0.94 13.76 -1.17
N ALA A 236 0.79 13.27 0.05
CA ALA A 236 -0.38 13.58 0.87
C ALA A 236 -0.28 15.01 1.45
N GLY A 237 -1.28 15.84 1.17
CA GLY A 237 -1.50 17.12 1.84
C GLY A 237 -0.97 18.37 1.14
N SER A 238 -1.37 19.52 1.71
CA SER A 238 -1.09 20.85 1.17
C SER A 238 0.19 21.44 1.76
N LEU A 239 1.08 21.93 0.88
CA LEU A 239 2.34 22.58 1.25
C LEU A 239 2.41 23.99 0.69
N VAL A 240 3.08 24.89 1.42
CA VAL A 240 3.30 26.28 0.98
C VAL A 240 4.69 26.79 1.35
N GLY A 241 5.21 27.72 0.54
CA GLY A 241 6.42 28.46 0.83
C GLY A 241 7.66 27.58 1.02
N ALA A 242 8.42 27.82 2.08
CA ALA A 242 9.74 27.22 2.28
C ALA A 242 9.74 25.68 2.38
N GLU A 243 8.64 25.08 2.86
CA GLU A 243 8.48 23.62 2.94
C GLU A 243 8.40 23.01 1.54
N LEU A 244 7.62 23.64 0.66
CA LEU A 244 7.48 23.24 -0.73
C LEU A 244 8.79 23.39 -1.50
N ASP A 245 9.47 24.53 -1.33
CA ASP A 245 10.78 24.76 -1.95
C ASP A 245 11.82 23.71 -1.50
N GLY A 246 11.78 23.34 -0.22
CA GLY A 246 12.62 22.29 0.35
C GLY A 246 12.36 20.93 -0.30
N LEU A 247 11.09 20.54 -0.40
CA LEU A 247 10.66 19.30 -1.03
C LEU A 247 11.10 19.24 -2.51
N ILE A 248 10.85 20.30 -3.28
CA ILE A 248 11.24 20.38 -4.70
C ILE A 248 12.74 20.18 -4.85
N ARG A 249 13.56 20.88 -4.06
CA ARG A 249 15.03 20.72 -4.11
C ARG A 249 15.46 19.28 -3.84
N MET A 250 14.83 18.61 -2.86
CA MET A 250 15.17 17.24 -2.49
C MET A 250 14.74 16.21 -3.52
N LEU A 251 13.58 16.39 -4.15
CA LEU A 251 13.06 15.44 -5.14
C LEU A 251 13.63 15.65 -6.55
N THR A 252 14.13 16.84 -6.87
CA THR A 252 14.65 17.18 -8.21
C THR A 252 15.66 16.14 -8.76
N PRO A 253 16.68 15.69 -8.02
CA PRO A 253 17.62 14.69 -8.52
C PRO A 253 16.98 13.33 -8.82
N LEU A 254 15.95 12.93 -8.06
CA LEU A 254 15.21 11.70 -8.31
C LEU A 254 14.30 11.84 -9.54
N ARG A 255 13.63 12.99 -9.69
CA ARG A 255 12.78 13.28 -10.85
C ARG A 255 13.57 13.32 -12.15
N GLN A 256 14.78 13.88 -12.14
CA GLN A 256 15.70 13.84 -13.30
C GLN A 256 16.08 12.42 -13.72
N ARG A 257 15.94 11.44 -12.82
CA ARG A 257 16.18 10.01 -13.08
C ARG A 257 14.89 9.23 -13.42
N GLY A 258 13.75 9.92 -13.52
CA GLY A 258 12.47 9.33 -13.92
C GLY A 258 11.41 9.25 -12.83
N LEU A 259 11.73 9.57 -11.56
CA LEU A 259 10.73 9.55 -10.49
C LEU A 259 9.55 10.48 -10.83
N ARG A 260 8.33 9.96 -10.75
CA ARG A 260 7.10 10.71 -10.98
C ARG A 260 6.45 11.13 -9.67
N LEU A 261 5.66 12.20 -9.72
CA LEU A 261 4.88 12.69 -8.59
C LEU A 261 3.38 12.65 -8.88
N ALA A 262 2.61 12.29 -7.86
CA ALA A 262 1.17 12.43 -7.83
C ALA A 262 0.75 13.35 -6.66
N VAL A 263 -0.35 14.08 -6.84
CA VAL A 263 -0.98 14.91 -5.80
C VAL A 263 -2.50 14.79 -5.88
N ASP A 264 -3.17 15.04 -4.76
CA ASP A 264 -4.63 15.11 -4.71
C ASP A 264 -5.14 16.45 -5.25
N GLY A 265 -6.13 16.40 -6.14
CA GLY A 265 -6.77 17.54 -6.77
C GLY A 265 -8.18 17.85 -6.24
N SER A 266 -8.74 17.00 -5.38
CA SER A 266 -10.07 17.20 -4.77
C SER A 266 -10.08 16.71 -3.32
N GLY A 267 -11.17 17.03 -2.60
CA GLY A 267 -11.30 16.73 -1.18
C GLY A 267 -10.66 17.76 -0.24
N ALA A 268 -10.84 17.55 1.06
CA ALA A 268 -10.42 18.49 2.10
C ALA A 268 -8.88 18.64 2.24
N GLY A 269 -8.12 17.68 1.70
CA GLY A 269 -6.65 17.64 1.73
C GLY A 269 -5.96 18.01 0.42
N ALA A 270 -6.71 18.45 -0.60
CA ALA A 270 -6.20 18.69 -1.94
C ALA A 270 -5.02 19.68 -1.98
N ALA A 271 -4.09 19.42 -2.91
CA ALA A 271 -3.03 20.35 -3.24
C ALA A 271 -3.61 21.66 -3.78
N SER A 272 -3.08 22.78 -3.30
CA SER A 272 -3.49 24.09 -3.82
C SER A 272 -3.06 24.26 -5.28
N ARG A 273 -3.75 25.13 -6.04
CA ARG A 273 -3.34 25.48 -7.41
C ARG A 273 -1.88 25.94 -7.47
N ASP A 274 -1.43 26.74 -6.51
CA ASP A 274 -0.06 27.26 -6.44
C ASP A 274 0.95 26.12 -6.19
N GLN A 275 0.59 25.14 -5.36
CA GLN A 275 1.40 23.95 -5.14
C GLN A 275 1.49 23.10 -6.41
N ILE A 276 0.38 22.87 -7.12
CA ILE A 276 0.36 22.14 -8.39
C ILE A 276 1.26 22.82 -9.43
N LEU A 277 1.15 24.14 -9.57
CA LEU A 277 1.95 24.91 -10.55
C LEU A 277 3.45 24.93 -10.23
N GLN A 278 3.83 24.84 -8.96
CA GLN A 278 5.23 24.78 -8.54
C GLN A 278 5.80 23.36 -8.59
N LEU A 279 5.01 22.35 -8.21
CA LEU A 279 5.42 20.95 -8.26
C LEU A 279 5.48 20.43 -9.69
N LEU A 280 4.57 20.88 -10.57
CA LEU A 280 4.33 20.28 -11.88
C LEU A 280 4.24 18.74 -11.76
N PRO A 281 3.23 18.21 -11.04
CA PRO A 281 3.08 16.77 -10.84
C PRO A 281 2.80 16.07 -12.16
N ASP A 282 3.16 14.80 -12.22
CA ASP A 282 2.93 13.94 -13.38
C ASP A 282 1.48 13.43 -13.40
N ILE A 283 0.87 13.27 -12.21
CA ILE A 283 -0.50 12.78 -12.02
C ILE A 283 -1.22 13.68 -11.01
N ILE A 284 -2.47 14.03 -11.29
CA ILE A 284 -3.39 14.64 -10.33
C ILE A 284 -4.54 13.66 -10.10
N LYS A 285 -4.72 13.25 -8.85
CA LYS A 285 -5.77 12.30 -8.46
C LYS A 285 -7.03 13.04 -8.03
N LEU A 286 -8.21 12.53 -8.41
CA LEU A 286 -9.51 13.12 -8.08
C LEU A 286 -10.37 12.07 -7.36
N ASP A 287 -10.71 12.34 -6.12
CA ASP A 287 -11.42 11.45 -5.19
C ASP A 287 -12.90 11.23 -5.52
N CYS A 288 -13.57 10.42 -4.69
CA CYS A 288 -14.99 10.11 -4.85
C CYS A 288 -15.88 11.35 -4.81
N SER A 289 -15.49 12.42 -4.10
CA SER A 289 -16.26 13.67 -4.05
C SER A 289 -16.33 14.35 -5.42
N PHE A 290 -15.27 14.24 -6.22
CA PHE A 290 -15.27 14.71 -7.61
C PHE A 290 -16.21 13.84 -8.48
N ILE A 291 -16.15 12.52 -8.33
CA ILE A 291 -17.00 11.58 -9.08
C ILE A 291 -18.48 11.84 -8.77
N ASP A 292 -18.82 12.04 -7.50
CA ASP A 292 -20.16 12.39 -7.06
C ASP A 292 -20.62 13.71 -7.67
N GLY A 293 -19.73 14.72 -7.71
CA GLY A 293 -19.98 15.99 -8.37
C GLY A 293 -20.22 15.89 -9.88
N LEU A 294 -19.60 14.91 -10.56
CA LEU A 294 -19.88 14.62 -11.97
C LEU A 294 -21.25 13.97 -12.17
N MET A 295 -21.65 13.06 -11.27
CA MET A 295 -22.93 12.35 -11.36
C MET A 295 -24.11 13.25 -10.99
N HIS A 296 -23.90 14.20 -10.06
CA HIS A 296 -24.95 15.05 -9.51
C HIS A 296 -24.55 16.54 -9.59
N PRO A 297 -24.44 17.11 -10.81
CA PRO A 297 -24.07 18.50 -10.97
C PRO A 297 -25.19 19.43 -10.47
N VAL A 298 -24.89 20.24 -9.45
CA VAL A 298 -25.78 21.32 -9.01
C VAL A 298 -25.50 22.54 -9.90
N GLU A 299 -26.55 23.04 -10.58
CA GLU A 299 -26.61 24.28 -11.40
C GLU A 299 -25.25 24.98 -11.68
N GLY A 300 -24.39 24.37 -12.52
CA GLY A 300 -23.05 24.89 -12.77
C GLY A 300 -22.06 23.88 -13.36
N ARG A 301 -20.77 24.28 -13.38
CA ARG A 301 -19.64 23.42 -13.76
C ARG A 301 -19.33 22.47 -12.59
N PRO A 302 -19.18 21.15 -12.81
CA PRO A 302 -18.83 20.21 -11.74
C PRO A 302 -17.58 20.67 -10.97
N ALA A 303 -17.60 20.51 -9.64
CA ALA A 303 -16.45 20.79 -8.79
C ALA A 303 -15.21 20.02 -9.29
N GLY A 304 -14.02 20.63 -9.22
CA GLY A 304 -12.76 20.03 -9.67
C GLY A 304 -12.49 20.07 -11.18
N MET A 305 -13.43 20.53 -12.02
CA MET A 305 -13.18 20.66 -13.46
C MET A 305 -12.15 21.75 -13.82
N ASP A 306 -11.93 22.71 -12.92
CA ASP A 306 -10.83 23.67 -12.99
C ASP A 306 -9.46 23.00 -12.81
N VAL A 307 -9.39 21.98 -11.96
CA VAL A 307 -8.19 21.14 -11.77
C VAL A 307 -7.93 20.28 -13.01
N VAL A 308 -8.96 19.70 -13.61
CA VAL A 308 -8.84 18.97 -14.90
C VAL A 308 -8.26 19.87 -16.00
N GLU A 309 -8.72 21.13 -16.06
CA GLU A 309 -8.21 22.10 -17.02
C GLU A 309 -6.76 22.51 -16.72
N LEU A 310 -6.43 22.71 -15.44
CA LEU A 310 -5.05 22.95 -15.01
C LEU A 310 -4.13 21.79 -15.38
N ALA A 311 -4.56 20.54 -15.16
CA ALA A 311 -3.81 19.35 -15.51
C ALA A 311 -3.43 19.34 -16.99
N LYS A 312 -4.39 19.64 -17.87
CA LYS A 312 -4.15 19.77 -19.33
C LYS A 312 -3.14 20.86 -19.66
N GLN A 313 -3.20 22.01 -18.97
CA GLN A 313 -2.29 23.14 -19.21
C GLN A 313 -0.84 22.79 -18.84
N ILE A 314 -0.62 22.01 -17.78
CA ILE A 314 0.72 21.62 -17.33
C ILE A 314 1.19 20.28 -17.90
N GLY A 315 0.32 19.56 -18.64
CA GLY A 315 0.62 18.24 -19.19
C GLY A 315 0.56 17.09 -18.17
N ALA A 316 -0.12 17.28 -17.04
CA ALA A 316 -0.33 16.23 -16.04
C ALA A 316 -1.47 15.29 -16.44
N ALA A 317 -1.33 14.00 -16.14
CA ALA A 317 -2.42 13.05 -16.25
C ALA A 317 -3.43 13.28 -15.12
N VAL A 318 -4.71 13.00 -15.39
CA VAL A 318 -5.76 12.98 -14.37
C VAL A 318 -6.18 11.55 -14.12
N SER A 319 -6.25 11.14 -12.85
CA SER A 319 -6.71 9.81 -12.44
C SER A 319 -7.87 9.93 -11.46
N ALA A 320 -8.94 9.18 -11.68
CA ALA A 320 -10.09 9.16 -10.75
C ALA A 320 -9.97 8.05 -9.70
N GLU A 321 -10.42 8.32 -8.49
CA GLU A 321 -10.37 7.39 -7.36
C GLU A 321 -11.73 7.17 -6.73
N GLY A 322 -11.96 5.97 -6.21
CA GLY A 322 -13.25 5.62 -5.61
C GLY A 322 -14.32 5.30 -6.64
N ILE A 323 -13.94 4.74 -7.80
CA ILE A 323 -14.91 4.25 -8.79
C ILE A 323 -15.56 2.96 -8.25
N GLU A 324 -16.76 3.08 -7.71
CA GLU A 324 -17.50 1.96 -7.09
C GLU A 324 -18.75 1.54 -7.86
N SER A 325 -19.22 2.36 -8.81
CA SER A 325 -20.44 2.08 -9.58
C SER A 325 -20.22 2.27 -11.07
N GLN A 326 -20.99 1.53 -11.88
CA GLN A 326 -20.97 1.68 -13.34
C GLN A 326 -21.36 3.11 -13.77
N ALA A 327 -22.23 3.77 -12.99
CA ALA A 327 -22.60 5.17 -13.21
C ALA A 327 -21.40 6.10 -13.01
N GLY A 328 -20.64 5.92 -11.92
CA GLY A 328 -19.41 6.67 -11.65
C GLY A 328 -18.35 6.45 -12.71
N LEU A 329 -18.14 5.20 -13.14
CA LEU A 329 -17.22 4.87 -14.23
C LEU A 329 -17.61 5.57 -15.54
N THR A 330 -18.90 5.58 -15.86
CA THR A 330 -19.43 6.24 -17.06
C THR A 330 -19.21 7.75 -16.98
N ALA A 331 -19.50 8.37 -15.84
CA ALA A 331 -19.32 9.80 -15.62
C ALA A 331 -17.85 10.23 -15.77
N VAL A 332 -16.93 9.50 -15.14
CA VAL A 332 -15.47 9.73 -15.24
C VAL A 332 -14.98 9.60 -16.68
N THR A 333 -15.42 8.55 -17.39
CA THR A 333 -15.03 8.33 -18.80
C THR A 333 -15.54 9.46 -19.70
N GLN A 334 -16.78 9.90 -19.49
CA GLN A 334 -17.38 11.03 -20.23
C GLN A 334 -16.69 12.37 -19.93
N ALA A 335 -16.12 12.53 -18.73
CA ALA A 335 -15.28 13.68 -18.38
C ALA A 335 -13.90 13.64 -19.08
N GLY A 336 -13.56 12.58 -19.81
CA GLY A 336 -12.32 12.42 -20.54
C GLY A 336 -11.13 12.02 -19.66
N ILE A 337 -11.39 11.45 -18.48
CA ILE A 337 -10.36 10.95 -17.57
C ILE A 337 -9.93 9.55 -18.04
N ALA A 338 -8.64 9.38 -18.24
CA ALA A 338 -8.08 8.21 -18.92
C ALA A 338 -7.67 7.07 -17.99
N THR A 339 -7.47 7.34 -16.69
CA THR A 339 -7.12 6.30 -15.71
C THR A 339 -7.97 6.41 -14.47
N GLY A 340 -8.17 5.29 -13.77
CA GLY A 340 -8.82 5.32 -12.48
C GLY A 340 -8.69 4.04 -11.67
N GLN A 341 -9.10 4.13 -10.42
CA GLN A 341 -9.11 3.05 -9.45
C GLN A 341 -10.37 3.11 -8.59
N GLY A 342 -10.72 1.97 -8.01
CA GLY A 342 -11.88 1.83 -7.15
C GLY A 342 -12.34 0.39 -7.07
N TYR A 343 -13.27 0.08 -6.16
CA TYR A 343 -13.68 -1.31 -5.92
C TYR A 343 -14.35 -1.97 -7.11
N LEU A 344 -14.94 -1.20 -8.03
CA LEU A 344 -15.45 -1.73 -9.29
C LEU A 344 -14.33 -2.25 -10.21
N LEU A 345 -13.15 -1.62 -10.16
CA LEU A 345 -12.01 -1.88 -11.03
C LEU A 345 -11.00 -2.86 -10.42
N GLY A 346 -11.03 -3.01 -9.10
CA GLY A 346 -10.23 -3.94 -8.31
C GLY A 346 -10.08 -3.45 -6.88
N ARG A 347 -10.33 -4.34 -5.92
CA ARG A 347 -10.13 -4.06 -4.50
C ARG A 347 -8.64 -4.19 -4.15
N PRO A 348 -8.12 -3.42 -3.18
CA PRO A 348 -6.78 -3.66 -2.65
C PRO A 348 -6.63 -5.12 -2.19
N SER A 349 -5.54 -5.78 -2.60
CA SER A 349 -5.26 -7.15 -2.18
C SER A 349 -3.82 -7.32 -1.71
N VAL A 350 -3.60 -8.16 -0.70
CA VAL A 350 -2.28 -8.61 -0.23
C VAL A 350 -1.82 -9.91 -0.91
N HIS A 351 -2.63 -10.49 -1.80
CA HIS A 351 -2.36 -11.79 -2.41
C HIS A 351 -1.73 -11.64 -3.80
N PRO A 352 -0.51 -12.18 -4.03
CA PRO A 352 0.14 -12.15 -5.34
C PRO A 352 -0.65 -12.79 -6.49
N LEU A 353 -1.54 -13.73 -6.17
CA LEU A 353 -2.43 -14.35 -7.15
C LEU A 353 -3.46 -13.36 -7.71
N ASP A 354 -4.00 -12.46 -6.88
CA ASP A 354 -4.93 -11.43 -7.32
C ASP A 354 -4.20 -10.43 -8.22
N TRP A 355 -2.98 -10.06 -7.85
CA TRP A 355 -2.12 -9.17 -8.66
C TRP A 355 -1.85 -9.77 -10.03
N SER A 356 -1.47 -11.05 -10.05
CA SER A 356 -1.20 -11.81 -11.28
C SER A 356 -2.44 -11.94 -12.15
N ALA A 357 -3.62 -12.13 -11.56
CA ALA A 357 -4.88 -12.22 -12.29
C ALA A 357 -5.21 -10.89 -13.00
N TRP A 358 -5.09 -9.76 -12.32
CA TRP A 358 -5.32 -8.45 -12.92
C TRP A 358 -4.34 -8.13 -14.07
N ILE A 359 -3.07 -8.56 -13.92
CA ILE A 359 -2.05 -8.43 -14.96
C ILE A 359 -2.37 -9.34 -16.16
N ALA A 360 -2.85 -10.57 -15.92
CA ALA A 360 -3.13 -11.53 -16.98
C ALA A 360 -4.38 -11.18 -17.81
N GLU A 361 -5.40 -10.58 -17.18
CA GLU A 361 -6.59 -10.06 -17.86
C GLU A 361 -6.22 -9.08 -19.00
N ALA A 362 -5.16 -8.29 -18.80
CA ALA A 362 -4.64 -7.34 -19.80
C ALA A 362 -4.05 -8.04 -21.03
N ALA A 363 -3.34 -9.16 -20.86
CA ALA A 363 -2.72 -9.88 -21.97
C ALA A 363 -3.75 -10.58 -22.87
N THR A 364 -4.89 -11.00 -22.32
CA THR A 364 -5.96 -11.67 -23.10
C THR A 364 -6.78 -10.70 -23.95
N ALA A 365 -6.94 -9.45 -23.51
CA ALA A 365 -7.68 -8.42 -24.26
C ALA A 365 -6.93 -7.97 -25.52
N ASP A 366 -5.61 -7.78 -25.44
CA ASP A 366 -4.77 -7.40 -26.59
C ASP A 366 -4.71 -8.49 -27.68
N VAL A 367 -4.71 -9.76 -27.28
CA VAL A 367 -4.72 -10.89 -28.22
C VAL A 367 -6.06 -11.02 -28.94
N ALA A 368 -7.18 -10.77 -28.24
CA ALA A 368 -8.52 -10.76 -28.83
C ALA A 368 -8.70 -9.60 -29.83
N ALA A 369 -8.26 -8.39 -29.50
CA ALA A 369 -8.31 -7.24 -30.40
C ALA A 369 -7.40 -7.41 -31.64
N SER A 370 -6.27 -8.08 -31.48
CA SER A 370 -5.36 -8.41 -32.59
C SER A 370 -5.86 -9.53 -33.50
N THR A 371 -6.77 -10.39 -33.02
CA THR A 371 -7.38 -11.46 -33.83
C THR A 371 -8.63 -10.99 -34.58
N GLU A 372 -9.37 -9.98 -34.09
CA GLU A 372 -10.51 -9.39 -34.81
C GLU A 372 -10.10 -8.44 -35.95
N SER A 373 -8.87 -7.91 -35.95
CA SER A 373 -8.32 -7.11 -37.06
C SER A 373 -7.69 -7.95 -38.19
N GLY A 374 -7.80 -9.29 -38.11
CA GLY A 374 -7.41 -10.24 -39.15
C GLY A 374 -8.35 -10.24 -40.35
N ASN A 375 -8.10 -9.33 -41.29
CA ASN A 375 -8.64 -9.21 -42.64
C ASN A 375 -9.24 -10.50 -43.27
N PRO A 376 -10.52 -10.53 -43.70
CA PRO A 376 -11.02 -11.60 -44.54
C PRO A 376 -10.42 -11.44 -45.94
N GLY A 377 -9.55 -12.37 -46.34
CA GLY A 377 -8.94 -12.39 -47.66
C GLY A 377 -10.00 -12.31 -48.78
N PRO A 378 -9.68 -11.65 -49.91
CA PRO A 378 -10.66 -11.40 -50.95
C PRO A 378 -11.10 -12.74 -51.58
N GLY A 379 -12.40 -12.94 -51.64
CA GLY A 379 -13.02 -14.07 -52.31
C GLY A 379 -12.55 -14.14 -53.77
N VAL A 380 -11.96 -15.28 -54.14
CA VAL A 380 -11.65 -15.61 -55.53
C VAL A 380 -12.95 -16.13 -56.15
N THR A 381 -13.63 -15.26 -56.88
CA THR A 381 -14.53 -15.69 -57.96
C THR A 381 -13.69 -15.86 -59.22
N HIS A 382 -13.47 -17.12 -59.63
CA HIS A 382 -13.72 -17.59 -61.00
C HIS A 382 -13.59 -19.10 -61.11
#